data_AF-F2Z8U1-F1
#
_entry.id   AF-F2Z8U1-F1
#
_cell.length_a   1.000
_cell.length_b   1.000
_cell.length_c   1.000
_cell.angle_alpha   90.00
_cell.angle_beta   90.00
_cell.angle_gamma   90.00
#
_symmetry.space_group_name_H-M   'P 1'
#
loop_
_entity.id
_entity.type
_entity.pdbx_description
1 polymer ?
#
loop_
_entity_poly.entity_id
_entity_poly.type
_entity_poly.pdbx_seq_one_letter_code
_entity_poly.pdbx_strand_id
1 'polypeptide(L)'
;MAVDPPSADRGRAARPDGQYEEKHGHAPGKRGSYALACQAADQTRSPKRTELLSLSELRQRRRSSAIRAFGACTVYRLAERAWAAAAGTVGGRRRRL
;
A
#
# COMPACT_ATOMS: atom_id res chain seq x y z
N MET A 1 32.55 14.96 3.37
CA MET A 1 31.97 13.71 3.88
C MET A 1 30.93 13.23 2.87
N ALA A 2 31.24 12.16 2.13
CA ALA A 2 30.31 11.58 1.17
C ALA A 2 29.26 10.78 1.94
N VAL A 3 27.99 11.09 1.72
CA VAL A 3 26.88 10.33 2.28
C VAL A 3 26.70 9.13 1.35
N ASP A 4 27.05 7.93 1.82
CA ASP A 4 26.77 6.70 1.09
C ASP A 4 25.27 6.61 0.80
N PRO A 5 24.84 6.28 -0.44
CA PRO A 5 23.44 6.05 -0.71
C PRO A 5 22.94 4.87 0.13
N PRO A 6 21.70 4.91 0.66
CA PRO A 6 21.16 3.81 1.43
C PRO A 6 21.12 2.57 0.55
N SER A 7 21.85 1.54 0.96
CA SER A 7 21.84 0.19 0.40
C SER A 7 20.41 -0.34 0.32
N ALA A 8 19.80 -0.14 -0.85
CA ALA A 8 18.41 -0.47 -1.14
C ALA A 8 18.23 -1.93 -1.57
N ASP A 9 19.08 -2.83 -1.09
CA ASP A 9 18.97 -4.27 -1.33
C ASP A 9 18.62 -5.04 -0.06
N ARG A 10 17.66 -4.51 0.70
CA ARG A 10 16.99 -5.28 1.76
C ARG A 10 15.76 -5.96 1.16
N GLY A 11 15.99 -7.14 0.58
CA GLY A 11 14.95 -8.15 0.37
C GLY A 11 14.08 -7.96 -0.86
N ARG A 12 14.63 -7.49 -1.99
CA ARG A 12 13.92 -7.62 -3.27
C ARG A 12 13.93 -9.10 -3.66
N ALA A 13 12.93 -9.84 -3.22
CA ALA A 13 12.66 -11.17 -3.76
C ALA A 13 12.69 -11.08 -5.29
N ALA A 14 13.49 -11.92 -5.93
CA ALA A 14 13.59 -11.97 -7.39
C ALA A 14 12.18 -12.04 -7.98
N ARG A 15 11.92 -11.24 -9.03
CA ARG A 15 10.59 -11.20 -9.65
C ARG A 15 10.23 -12.61 -10.12
N PRO A 16 9.04 -13.12 -9.75
CA PRO A 16 8.67 -14.50 -10.04
C PRO A 16 8.64 -14.79 -11.55
N ASP A 17 8.41 -13.77 -12.37
CA ASP A 17 8.45 -13.86 -13.84
C ASP A 17 9.86 -14.18 -14.38
N GLY A 18 10.92 -13.65 -13.76
CA GLY A 18 12.30 -13.91 -14.19
C GLY A 18 12.73 -15.36 -13.91
N GLN A 19 12.32 -15.89 -12.75
CA GLN A 19 12.55 -17.30 -12.42
C GLN A 19 11.72 -18.26 -13.29
N TYR A 20 10.58 -17.81 -13.81
CA TYR A 20 9.75 -18.59 -14.72
C TYR A 20 10.39 -18.66 -16.12
N GLU A 21 10.86 -17.53 -16.66
CA GLU A 21 11.52 -17.48 -17.96
C GLU A 21 12.80 -18.33 -18.00
N GLU A 22 13.62 -18.28 -16.97
CA GLU A 22 14.84 -19.11 -16.86
C GLU A 22 14.52 -20.62 -16.86
N LYS A 23 13.38 -21.02 -16.29
CA LYS A 23 12.97 -22.43 -16.18
C LYS A 23 12.25 -22.95 -17.41
N HIS A 24 11.48 -22.10 -18.09
CA HIS A 24 10.57 -22.52 -19.16
C HIS A 24 10.97 -22.01 -20.54
N GLY A 25 11.96 -21.11 -20.64
CA GLY A 25 12.48 -20.57 -21.89
C GLY A 25 11.55 -19.58 -22.59
N HIS A 26 10.45 -19.17 -21.95
CA HIS A 26 9.50 -18.19 -22.48
C HIS A 26 8.82 -17.40 -21.36
N ALA A 27 8.36 -16.19 -21.70
CA ALA A 27 7.58 -15.36 -20.78
C ALA A 27 6.27 -16.05 -20.39
N PRO A 28 5.79 -15.86 -19.14
CA PRO A 28 4.49 -16.39 -18.75
C PRO A 28 3.37 -15.65 -19.52
N GLY A 29 2.41 -16.40 -20.07
CA GLY A 29 1.17 -15.82 -20.59
C GLY A 29 0.32 -15.21 -19.47
N LYS A 30 -0.75 -14.47 -19.81
CA LYS A 30 -1.59 -13.72 -18.83
C LYS A 30 -2.05 -14.53 -17.62
N ARG A 31 -2.42 -15.81 -17.83
CA ARG A 31 -2.83 -16.71 -16.72
C ARG A 31 -1.64 -17.16 -15.88
N GLY A 32 -0.50 -17.39 -16.51
CA GLY A 32 0.75 -17.76 -15.84
C GLY A 32 1.26 -16.61 -14.97
N SER A 33 1.27 -15.38 -15.49
CA SER A 33 1.71 -14.21 -14.71
C SER A 33 0.78 -13.93 -13.53
N TYR A 34 -0.53 -14.10 -13.71
CA TYR A 34 -1.48 -14.02 -12.60
C TYR A 34 -1.21 -15.07 -11.51
N ALA A 35 -1.00 -16.33 -11.89
CA ALA A 35 -0.70 -17.40 -10.94
C ALA A 35 0.61 -17.16 -10.19
N LEU A 36 1.65 -16.68 -10.88
CA LEU A 36 2.93 -16.31 -10.27
C LEU A 36 2.77 -15.15 -9.28
N ALA A 37 1.94 -14.16 -9.60
CA ALA A 37 1.64 -13.05 -8.69
C ALA A 37 0.90 -13.54 -7.43
N CYS A 38 -0.07 -14.46 -7.56
CA CYS A 38 -0.74 -15.08 -6.42
C CYS A 38 0.25 -15.86 -5.56
N GLN A 39 1.10 -16.69 -6.16
CA GLN A 39 2.12 -17.45 -5.46
C GLN A 39 3.09 -16.53 -4.69
N ALA A 40 3.57 -15.46 -5.33
CA ALA A 40 4.46 -14.50 -4.67
C ALA A 40 3.75 -13.77 -3.53
N ALA A 41 2.47 -13.42 -3.69
CA ALA A 41 1.67 -12.83 -2.63
C ALA A 41 1.55 -13.79 -1.43
N ASP A 42 1.26 -15.07 -1.66
CA ASP A 42 1.15 -16.08 -0.61
C ASP A 42 2.49 -16.33 0.11
N GLN A 43 3.59 -16.41 -0.64
CA GLN A 43 4.94 -16.57 -0.08
C GLN A 43 5.39 -15.38 0.77
N THR A 44 4.99 -14.17 0.40
CA THR A 44 5.35 -12.93 1.14
C THR A 44 4.32 -12.52 2.18
N ARG A 45 3.19 -13.22 2.27
CA ARG A 45 2.13 -12.93 3.22
C ARG A 45 2.58 -13.27 4.63
N SER A 46 2.87 -12.24 5.42
CA SER A 46 3.06 -12.43 6.85
C SER A 46 1.79 -12.98 7.51
N PRO A 47 1.90 -13.85 8.52
CA PRO A 47 0.75 -14.29 9.30
C PRO A 47 0.02 -13.08 9.88
N LYS A 48 -1.29 -13.24 10.10
CA LYS A 48 -2.10 -12.17 10.70
C LYS A 48 -1.49 -11.78 12.04
N ARG A 49 -1.25 -10.48 12.23
CA ARG A 49 -0.65 -9.95 13.46
C ARG A 49 -1.48 -10.35 14.69
N THR A 50 -0.80 -10.91 15.68
CA THR A 50 -1.36 -11.33 16.97
C THR A 50 -1.67 -10.12 17.87
N GLU A 51 -0.79 -9.11 17.86
CA GLU A 51 -1.05 -7.83 18.52
C GLU A 51 -1.91 -6.94 17.64
N LEU A 52 -3.16 -6.75 18.06
CA LEU A 52 -4.11 -5.88 17.39
C LEU A 52 -3.87 -4.44 17.85
N LEU A 53 -3.48 -3.59 16.91
CA LEU A 53 -3.51 -2.14 17.13
C LEU A 53 -4.96 -1.68 17.16
N SER A 54 -5.26 -0.75 18.05
CA SER A 54 -6.52 -0.02 18.00
C SER A 54 -6.65 0.75 16.69
N LEU A 55 -7.88 1.06 16.30
CA LEU A 55 -8.15 1.81 15.07
C LEU A 55 -7.56 3.22 15.12
N SER A 56 -7.50 3.86 16.29
CA SER A 56 -6.87 5.16 16.49
C SER A 56 -5.36 5.11 16.27
N GLU A 57 -4.68 4.11 16.83
CA GLU A 57 -3.24 3.91 16.63
C GLU A 57 -2.90 3.65 15.17
N LEU A 58 -3.71 2.82 14.48
CA LEU A 58 -3.50 2.53 13.07
C LEU A 58 -3.66 3.81 12.22
N ARG A 59 -4.67 4.64 12.51
CA ARG A 59 -4.86 5.94 11.85
C ARG A 59 -3.70 6.88 12.10
N GLN A 60 -3.17 6.93 13.33
CA GLN A 60 -2.03 7.78 13.66
C GLN A 60 -0.77 7.33 12.91
N ARG A 61 -0.45 6.03 12.92
CA ARG A 61 0.70 5.48 12.18
C ARG A 61 0.61 5.78 10.68
N ARG A 62 -0.56 5.57 10.08
CA ARG A 62 -0.81 5.89 8.66
C ARG A 62 -0.65 7.38 8.38
N ARG A 63 -1.18 8.24 9.25
CA ARG A 63 -1.02 9.70 9.13
C ARG A 63 0.45 10.11 9.20
N SER A 64 1.20 9.63 10.19
CA SER A 64 2.64 9.92 10.31
C SER A 64 3.42 9.43 9.09
N SER A 65 3.10 8.23 8.59
CA SER A 65 3.72 7.69 7.37
C SER A 65 3.42 8.57 6.13
N ALA A 66 2.18 9.03 5.98
CA ALA A 66 1.79 9.92 4.89
C ALA A 66 2.47 11.30 5.00
N ILE A 67 2.55 11.87 6.21
CA ILE A 67 3.26 13.13 6.46
C ILE A 67 4.73 12.99 6.08
N ARG A 68 5.38 11.87 6.44
CA ARG A 68 6.78 11.60 6.07
C ARG A 68 6.98 11.47 4.56
N ALA A 69 6.02 10.90 3.83
CA ALA A 69 6.13 10.68 2.39
C ALA A 69 5.76 11.92 1.55
N PHE A 70 4.76 12.70 1.97
CA PHE A 70 4.13 13.74 1.16
C PHE A 70 4.15 15.15 1.78
N GLY A 71 4.64 15.28 3.01
CA GLY A 71 4.65 16.53 3.77
C GLY A 71 3.34 16.79 4.53
N ALA A 72 3.45 17.49 5.66
CA ALA A 72 2.33 17.76 6.56
C ALA A 72 1.23 18.60 5.89
N CYS A 73 1.61 19.69 5.23
CA CYS A 73 0.65 20.62 4.62
C CYS A 73 -0.24 19.94 3.57
N THR A 74 0.32 19.06 2.74
CA THR A 74 -0.42 18.31 1.72
C THR A 74 -1.46 17.40 2.35
N VAL A 75 -1.06 16.65 3.38
CA VAL A 75 -1.95 15.69 4.07
C VAL A 75 -3.08 16.42 4.79
N TYR A 76 -2.81 17.53 5.47
CA TYR A 76 -3.84 18.29 6.18
C TYR A 76 -4.85 18.96 5.23
N ARG A 77 -4.39 19.60 4.15
CA ARG A 77 -5.28 20.19 3.14
C ARG A 77 -6.18 19.15 2.47
N LEU A 78 -5.64 17.96 2.19
CA LEU A 78 -6.44 16.86 1.64
C LEU A 78 -7.52 16.41 2.64
N ALA A 79 -7.16 16.30 3.92
CA ALA A 79 -8.11 15.95 4.96
C ALA A 79 -9.23 16.99 5.07
N GLU A 80 -8.91 18.28 5.12
CA GLU A 80 -9.89 19.38 5.16
C GLU A 80 -10.89 19.30 4.01
N ARG A 81 -10.40 19.10 2.78
CA ARG A 81 -11.26 18.95 1.60
C ARG A 81 -12.17 17.72 1.69
N ALA A 82 -11.66 16.61 2.20
CA ALA A 82 -12.45 15.40 2.40
C ALA A 82 -13.54 15.61 3.46
N TRP A 83 -13.23 16.32 4.56
CA TRP A 83 -14.20 16.67 5.59
C TRP A 83 -15.28 17.61 5.06
N ALA A 84 -14.91 18.64 4.27
CA ALA A 84 -15.85 19.55 3.63
C ALA A 84 -16.82 18.79 2.69
N ALA A 85 -16.31 17.85 1.89
CA ALA A 85 -17.13 17.00 1.03
C ALA A 85 -18.07 16.08 1.84
N ALA A 86 -17.58 15.50 2.94
CA ALA A 86 -18.40 14.68 3.82
C ALA A 86 -19.50 15.51 4.52
N ALA A 87 -19.19 16.71 4.99
CA ALA A 87 -20.18 17.61 5.57
C ALA A 87 -21.28 18.00 4.56
N GLY A 88 -20.89 18.23 3.29
CA GLY A 88 -21.84 18.46 2.20
C GLY A 88 -22.77 17.28 1.92
N THR A 89 -22.30 16.04 2.10
CA THR A 89 -23.13 14.82 1.91
C THR A 89 -24.01 14.49 3.13
N VAL A 90 -23.65 14.95 4.34
CA VAL A 90 -24.46 14.79 5.56
C VAL A 90 -25.69 15.70 5.55
N GLY A 91 -25.64 16.85 4.87
CA GLY A 91 -26.79 17.77 4.72
C GLY A 91 -27.86 17.35 3.69
N GLY A 92 -27.57 16.37 2.82
CA GLY A 92 -28.44 16.01 1.68
C GLY A 92 -29.49 14.92 1.94
N ARG A 93 -29.51 14.27 3.12
CA ARG A 93 -30.53 13.27 3.48
C ARG A 93 -31.66 13.87 4.31
N ARG A 94 -32.34 14.91 3.79
CA ARG A 94 -33.66 15.31 4.28
C ARG A 94 -34.72 15.16 3.18
N ARG A 95 -35.57 14.16 3.42
CA ARG A 95 -36.95 13.93 2.91
C ARG A 95 -37.13 13.69 1.41
N ARG A 96 -37.53 12.47 1.08
CA ARG A 96 -38.86 12.20 0.50
C ARG A 96 -39.48 11.04 1.26
N LEU A 97 -40.44 11.36 2.13
CA LEU A 97 -41.56 10.49 2.45
C LEU A 97 -42.71 10.97 1.57
#